data_AF-A0AAN8RN33-F1
#
_entry.id   AF-A0AAN8RN33-F1
#
_cell.length_a   1.000
_cell.length_b   1.000
_cell.length_c   1.000
_cell.angle_alpha   90.00
_cell.angle_beta   90.00
_cell.angle_gamma   90.00
#
_symmetry.space_group_name_H-M   'P 1'
#
loop_
_entity.id
_entity.type
_entity.pdbx_description
1 polymer ?
#
loop_
_entity_poly.entity_id
_entity_poly.type
_entity_poly.pdbx_seq_one_letter_code
_entity_poly.pdbx_strand_id
1 'polypeptide(L)'
;MSFLEEMKSLSASGDVTHSHDQLTAEIASLRDEVKDWKARYTKTKTQLRNLRAASIGLQYAMESNINKATVHSDPNGLIKDIHITKCQLAVDEILRMARIDPKGTLVHMKSVAVVVRAITKGVNNTNPPDDVLKMSMRVEATGQNLITAIRNHASADGLSPVSLVDAATSHLTSAVVDLAKRVKVRPTPSEELEDYDTVDGMTEDGDAELLSVPLKSSKSTPIMNGNSPARTSIESVYSTSSFSSRYSNQRVSTRNQSGTWSSKRDGKFSAMNPLGINSLPSFEIQEERSEVEELKNFLISQTNGVIESIQRLLQEIRSEDSHLRTLRPLMDDVILFVGKVIQSTENAMDTARSSKLRDRIGRIVKSLDESMHQMLGMKIEDIENEGKASKDFNARLAGHCFAMARETKELVRVVEEIDNEAR
;
A
#
# COMPACT_ATOMS: atom_id res chain seq x y z
N MET A 1 3.74 42.33 -45.61
CA MET A 1 4.26 41.13 -46.30
C MET A 1 4.88 40.13 -45.33
N SER A 2 5.58 40.54 -44.25
CA SER A 2 6.24 39.56 -43.35
C SER A 2 5.29 38.67 -42.54
N PHE A 3 4.10 39.15 -42.14
CA PHE A 3 3.12 38.35 -41.40
C PHE A 3 2.61 37.12 -42.17
N LEU A 4 2.48 37.21 -43.50
CA LEU A 4 2.06 36.09 -44.35
C LEU A 4 3.20 35.07 -44.52
N GLU A 5 4.44 35.53 -44.51
CA GLU A 5 5.64 34.71 -44.58
C GLU A 5 5.89 33.97 -43.27
N GLU A 6 5.68 34.64 -42.14
CA GLU A 6 5.73 34.07 -40.79
C GLU A 6 4.64 33.01 -40.59
N MET A 7 3.41 33.30 -41.00
CA MET A 7 2.28 32.36 -40.95
C MET A 7 2.49 31.15 -41.87
N LYS A 8 3.13 31.35 -43.04
CA LYS A 8 3.54 30.26 -43.92
C LYS A 8 4.67 29.43 -43.32
N SER A 9 5.59 30.05 -42.57
CA SER A 9 6.66 29.33 -41.85
C SER A 9 6.12 28.51 -40.66
N LEU A 10 5.12 29.03 -39.95
CA LEU A 10 4.41 28.32 -38.88
C LEU A 10 3.58 27.17 -39.43
N SER A 11 2.91 27.37 -40.58
CA SER A 11 2.21 26.30 -41.29
C SER A 11 3.15 25.25 -41.89
N ALA A 12 4.38 25.63 -42.26
CA ALA A 12 5.44 24.70 -42.68
C ALA A 12 6.09 23.97 -41.49
N SER A 13 6.02 24.55 -40.29
CA SER A 13 6.45 23.93 -39.02
C SER A 13 5.39 22.98 -38.44
N GLY A 14 4.41 22.55 -39.25
CA GLY A 14 3.36 21.59 -38.88
C GLY A 14 3.86 20.24 -38.35
N ASP A 15 5.17 19.99 -38.42
CA ASP A 15 5.87 18.88 -37.76
C ASP A 15 5.76 18.94 -36.23
N VAL A 16 5.78 20.14 -35.63
CA VAL A 16 5.64 20.30 -34.16
C VAL A 16 4.21 20.03 -33.71
N THR A 17 3.21 20.50 -34.47
CA THR A 17 1.80 20.19 -34.19
C THR A 17 1.51 18.72 -34.43
N HIS A 18 2.06 18.13 -35.48
CA HIS A 18 1.90 16.71 -35.76
C HIS A 18 2.56 15.83 -34.69
N SER A 19 3.75 16.22 -34.21
CA SER A 19 4.43 15.56 -33.09
C SER A 19 3.65 15.70 -31.78
N HIS A 20 3.09 16.86 -31.48
CA HIS A 20 2.22 17.05 -30.32
C HIS A 20 0.96 16.18 -30.38
N ASP A 21 0.31 16.10 -31.54
CA ASP A 21 -0.87 15.26 -31.74
C ASP A 21 -0.53 13.76 -31.62
N GLN A 22 0.63 13.34 -32.13
CA GLN A 22 1.14 11.98 -31.95
C GLN A 22 1.41 11.65 -30.48
N LEU A 23 2.10 12.53 -29.75
CA LEU A 23 2.35 12.35 -28.32
C LEU A 23 1.05 12.33 -27.51
N THR A 24 0.06 13.15 -27.88
CA THR A 24 -1.24 13.17 -27.23
C THR A 24 -2.01 11.86 -27.48
N ALA A 25 -1.96 11.34 -28.71
CA ALA A 25 -2.54 10.05 -29.06
C ALA A 25 -1.83 8.88 -28.33
N GLU A 26 -0.51 8.92 -28.22
CA GLU A 26 0.27 7.93 -27.48
C GLU A 26 -0.05 7.96 -25.99
N ILE A 27 -0.15 9.16 -25.38
CA ILE A 27 -0.58 9.31 -23.99
C ILE A 27 -2.00 8.75 -23.78
N ALA A 28 -2.92 8.96 -24.72
CA ALA A 28 -4.26 8.38 -24.64
C ALA A 28 -4.20 6.84 -24.69
N SER A 29 -3.45 6.28 -25.64
CA SER A 29 -3.23 4.83 -25.77
C SER A 29 -2.63 4.22 -24.49
N LEU A 30 -1.58 4.84 -23.93
CA LEU A 30 -0.94 4.39 -22.70
C LEU A 30 -1.89 4.46 -21.50
N ARG A 31 -2.75 5.49 -21.43
CA ARG A 31 -3.78 5.60 -20.39
C ARG A 31 -4.81 4.48 -20.49
N ASP A 32 -5.23 4.14 -21.70
CA ASP A 32 -6.15 3.03 -21.94
C ASP A 32 -5.50 1.69 -21.58
N GLU A 33 -4.22 1.50 -21.91
CA GLU A 33 -3.48 0.29 -21.55
C GLU A 33 -3.34 0.16 -20.02
N VAL A 34 -3.00 1.25 -19.32
CA VAL A 34 -2.96 1.26 -17.84
C VAL A 34 -4.32 0.95 -17.25
N LYS A 35 -5.41 1.42 -17.86
CA LYS A 35 -6.79 1.11 -17.44
C LYS A 35 -7.09 -0.38 -17.58
N ASP A 36 -6.77 -0.97 -18.73
CA ASP A 36 -6.94 -2.40 -19.00
C ASP A 36 -6.09 -3.27 -18.04
N TRP A 37 -4.82 -2.92 -17.85
CA TRP A 37 -3.96 -3.62 -16.89
C TRP A 37 -4.48 -3.56 -15.45
N LYS A 38 -5.04 -2.41 -15.03
CA LYS A 38 -5.68 -2.28 -13.70
C LYS A 38 -6.93 -3.16 -13.58
N ALA A 39 -7.74 -3.26 -14.64
CA ALA A 39 -8.90 -4.14 -14.68
C ALA A 39 -8.48 -5.62 -14.56
N ARG A 40 -7.51 -6.06 -15.38
CA ARG A 40 -6.92 -7.41 -15.34
C ARG A 40 -6.32 -7.75 -13.98
N TYR A 41 -5.60 -6.82 -13.37
CA TYR A 41 -5.05 -7.00 -12.03
C TYR A 41 -6.16 -7.17 -10.98
N THR A 42 -7.22 -6.36 -11.04
CA THR A 42 -8.36 -6.45 -10.11
C THR A 42 -9.08 -7.80 -10.25
N LYS A 43 -9.26 -8.30 -11.47
CA LYS A 43 -9.85 -9.62 -11.78
C LYS A 43 -8.98 -10.74 -11.21
N THR A 44 -7.70 -10.74 -11.55
CA THR A 44 -6.74 -11.76 -11.09
C THR A 44 -6.61 -11.77 -9.56
N LYS A 45 -6.55 -10.60 -8.91
CA LYS A 45 -6.50 -10.47 -7.44
C LYS A 45 -7.76 -11.04 -6.77
N THR A 46 -8.93 -10.85 -7.39
CA THR A 46 -10.19 -11.41 -6.89
C THR A 46 -10.24 -12.93 -7.07
N GLN A 47 -9.87 -13.42 -8.26
CA GLN A 47 -9.79 -14.86 -8.54
C GLN A 47 -8.81 -15.58 -7.63
N LEU A 48 -7.62 -14.99 -7.40
CA LEU A 48 -6.62 -15.54 -6.49
C LEU A 48 -7.14 -15.63 -5.05
N ARG A 49 -7.95 -14.66 -4.59
CA ARG A 49 -8.60 -14.74 -3.28
C ARG A 49 -9.59 -15.90 -3.20
N ASN A 50 -10.36 -16.15 -4.26
CA ASN A 50 -11.29 -17.28 -4.32
C ASN A 50 -10.57 -18.61 -4.37
N LEU A 51 -9.50 -18.73 -5.17
CA LEU A 51 -8.68 -19.94 -5.24
C LEU A 51 -8.01 -20.22 -3.90
N ARG A 52 -7.45 -19.20 -3.23
CA ARG A 52 -6.94 -19.35 -1.85
C ARG A 52 -8.04 -19.81 -0.91
N ALA A 53 -9.24 -19.24 -0.99
CA ALA A 53 -10.36 -19.67 -0.18
C ALA A 53 -10.79 -21.14 -0.43
N ALA A 54 -10.77 -21.59 -1.68
CA ALA A 54 -11.14 -22.94 -2.08
C ALA A 54 -10.03 -23.98 -1.77
N SER A 55 -8.76 -23.63 -1.95
CA SER A 55 -7.60 -24.51 -1.73
C SER A 55 -7.38 -24.91 -0.27
N ILE A 56 -7.79 -24.05 0.68
CA ILE A 56 -7.73 -24.33 2.13
C ILE A 56 -8.65 -25.51 2.52
N GLY A 57 -9.69 -25.82 1.73
CA GLY A 57 -10.55 -26.99 1.95
C GLY A 57 -9.86 -28.34 1.73
N LEU A 58 -8.69 -28.36 1.09
CA LEU A 58 -7.93 -29.58 0.79
C LEU A 58 -6.68 -29.76 1.69
N GLN A 59 -6.34 -28.76 2.50
CA GLN A 59 -5.18 -28.76 3.41
C GLN A 59 -5.63 -28.93 4.86
N TYR A 60 -5.83 -30.19 5.26
CA TYR A 60 -5.87 -30.54 6.68
C TYR A 60 -4.48 -30.21 7.29
N ALA A 61 -4.48 -29.49 8.41
CA ALA A 61 -3.33 -29.20 9.29
C ALA A 61 -2.31 -28.12 8.85
N MET A 62 -2.70 -26.83 8.96
CA MET A 62 -1.80 -25.80 9.51
C MET A 62 -2.62 -24.72 10.21
N GLU A 63 -2.79 -24.85 11.52
CA GLU A 63 -3.34 -23.78 12.35
C GLU A 63 -2.27 -22.70 12.56
N SER A 64 -2.40 -21.55 11.91
CA SER A 64 -2.10 -20.23 12.49
C SER A 64 -2.44 -19.09 11.54
N ASN A 65 -3.40 -18.25 11.94
CA ASN A 65 -3.73 -16.90 11.43
C ASN A 65 -4.24 -16.70 9.99
N ILE A 66 -3.99 -17.58 9.02
CA ILE A 66 -4.47 -17.44 7.63
C ILE A 66 -5.97 -17.72 7.49
N ASN A 67 -6.55 -18.46 8.45
CA ASN A 67 -7.94 -18.89 8.47
C ASN A 67 -8.99 -17.76 8.54
N LYS A 68 -8.60 -16.48 8.73
CA LYS A 68 -9.55 -15.36 8.94
C LYS A 68 -10.07 -14.73 7.64
N ALA A 69 -9.33 -14.81 6.53
CA ALA A 69 -9.72 -14.17 5.27
C ALA A 69 -10.95 -14.83 4.62
N THR A 70 -11.24 -16.09 4.97
CA THR A 70 -12.29 -16.93 4.38
C THR A 70 -13.53 -17.07 5.28
N VAL A 71 -13.47 -16.65 6.55
CA VAL A 71 -14.58 -16.77 7.54
C VAL A 71 -15.88 -16.10 7.08
N HIS A 72 -15.75 -15.10 6.22
CA HIS A 72 -16.87 -14.30 5.72
C HIS A 72 -17.32 -14.72 4.31
N SER A 73 -16.70 -15.76 3.73
CA SER A 73 -17.06 -16.27 2.41
C SER A 73 -18.27 -17.20 2.50
N ASP A 74 -19.31 -16.91 1.73
CA ASP A 74 -20.52 -17.74 1.64
C ASP A 74 -21.04 -17.67 0.19
N PRO A 75 -21.31 -18.80 -0.48
CA PRO A 75 -21.90 -18.80 -1.83
C PRO A 75 -23.19 -17.98 -1.96
N ASN A 76 -23.97 -17.87 -0.88
CA ASN A 76 -25.22 -17.09 -0.83
C ASN A 76 -25.03 -15.66 -0.26
N GLY A 77 -23.79 -15.19 -0.14
CA GLY A 77 -23.49 -13.85 0.37
C GLY A 77 -24.06 -12.74 -0.52
N LEU A 78 -24.49 -11.64 0.11
CA LEU A 78 -25.10 -10.51 -0.62
C LEU A 78 -24.07 -9.57 -1.24
N ILE A 79 -22.84 -9.56 -0.72
CA ILE A 79 -21.76 -8.71 -1.23
C ILE A 79 -20.89 -9.54 -2.17
N LYS A 80 -20.66 -9.03 -3.37
CA LYS A 80 -19.69 -9.63 -4.29
C LYS A 80 -18.26 -9.38 -3.83
N ASP A 81 -17.43 -10.41 -3.90
CA ASP A 81 -16.00 -10.37 -3.60
C ASP A 81 -15.20 -9.30 -4.37
N ILE A 82 -15.57 -9.03 -5.62
CA ILE A 82 -14.98 -8.02 -6.50
C ILE A 82 -15.16 -6.61 -5.96
N HIS A 83 -16.29 -6.33 -5.31
CA HIS A 83 -16.57 -5.02 -4.71
C HIS A 83 -15.70 -4.79 -3.46
N ILE A 84 -15.44 -5.85 -2.68
CA ILE A 84 -14.48 -5.80 -1.58
C ILE A 84 -13.06 -5.55 -2.10
N THR A 85 -12.65 -6.26 -3.17
CA THR A 85 -11.33 -6.06 -3.78
C THR A 85 -11.18 -4.64 -4.32
N LYS A 86 -12.18 -4.12 -5.04
CA LYS A 86 -12.18 -2.73 -5.55
C LYS A 86 -12.12 -1.70 -4.42
N CYS A 87 -12.78 -1.97 -3.28
CA CYS A 87 -12.70 -1.13 -2.09
C CYS A 87 -11.29 -1.07 -1.51
N GLN A 88 -10.63 -2.23 -1.35
CA GLN A 88 -9.26 -2.30 -0.86
C GLN A 88 -8.31 -1.53 -1.79
N LEU A 89 -8.39 -1.75 -3.10
CA LEU A 89 -7.56 -1.04 -4.08
C LEU A 89 -7.80 0.46 -4.09
N ALA A 90 -9.06 0.91 -4.00
CA ALA A 90 -9.38 2.33 -3.93
C ALA A 90 -8.80 2.97 -2.65
N VAL A 91 -8.90 2.28 -1.51
CA VAL A 91 -8.32 2.72 -0.23
C VAL A 91 -6.80 2.83 -0.33
N ASP A 92 -6.12 1.78 -0.78
CA ASP A 92 -4.65 1.76 -0.89
C ASP A 92 -4.14 2.90 -1.79
N GLU A 93 -4.83 3.14 -2.91
CA GLU A 93 -4.47 4.19 -3.85
C GLU A 93 -4.72 5.60 -3.29
N ILE A 94 -5.83 5.82 -2.58
CA ILE A 94 -6.10 7.10 -1.91
C ILE A 94 -5.03 7.39 -0.87
N LEU A 95 -4.68 6.41 -0.03
CA LEU A 95 -3.68 6.59 1.01
C LEU A 95 -2.29 6.84 0.44
N ARG A 96 -1.94 6.19 -0.66
CA ARG A 96 -0.70 6.44 -1.40
C ARG A 96 -0.68 7.85 -1.98
N MET A 97 -1.74 8.23 -2.70
CA MET A 97 -1.83 9.54 -3.36
C MET A 97 -1.90 10.70 -2.37
N ALA A 98 -2.63 10.56 -1.27
CA ALA A 98 -2.70 11.60 -0.23
C ALA A 98 -1.34 11.94 0.39
N ARG A 99 -0.37 11.02 0.33
CA ARG A 99 1.00 11.26 0.84
C ARG A 99 1.95 11.84 -0.21
N ILE A 100 1.71 11.56 -1.48
CA ILE A 100 2.61 11.95 -2.59
C ILE A 100 2.14 13.25 -3.24
N ASP A 101 0.85 13.34 -3.53
CA ASP A 101 0.22 14.46 -4.22
C ASP A 101 -1.20 14.70 -3.64
N PRO A 102 -1.30 15.59 -2.62
CA PRO A 102 -2.58 15.95 -2.01
C PRO A 102 -3.63 16.40 -3.02
N LYS A 103 -3.24 17.14 -4.06
CA LYS A 103 -4.17 17.63 -5.11
C LYS A 103 -4.64 16.49 -6.01
N GLY A 104 -3.73 15.63 -6.44
CA GLY A 104 -4.02 14.45 -7.26
C GLY A 104 -4.99 13.47 -6.59
N THR A 105 -5.08 13.49 -5.26
CA THR A 105 -6.00 12.64 -4.49
C THR A 105 -7.48 12.92 -4.82
N LEU A 106 -7.81 14.13 -5.30
CA LEU A 106 -9.19 14.53 -5.63
C LEU A 106 -9.83 13.63 -6.70
N VAL A 107 -9.02 13.11 -7.63
CA VAL A 107 -9.47 12.22 -8.72
C VAL A 107 -10.07 10.91 -8.17
N HIS A 108 -9.68 10.49 -6.97
CA HIS A 108 -10.13 9.22 -6.38
C HIS A 108 -11.48 9.30 -5.65
N MET A 109 -12.06 10.49 -5.44
CA MET A 109 -13.36 10.64 -4.77
C MET A 109 -14.48 9.86 -5.48
N LYS A 110 -14.49 9.88 -6.82
CA LYS A 110 -15.48 9.16 -7.63
C LYS A 110 -15.38 7.65 -7.40
N SER A 111 -14.17 7.13 -7.30
CA SER A 111 -13.92 5.70 -7.04
C SER A 111 -14.53 5.25 -5.72
N VAL A 112 -14.38 6.06 -4.65
CA VAL A 112 -15.01 5.78 -3.34
C VAL A 112 -16.53 5.69 -3.46
N ALA A 113 -17.16 6.68 -4.09
CA ALA A 113 -18.61 6.72 -4.23
C ALA A 113 -19.15 5.51 -5.01
N VAL A 114 -18.48 5.14 -6.11
CA VAL A 114 -18.84 3.99 -6.95
C VAL A 114 -18.74 2.69 -6.16
N VAL A 115 -17.63 2.48 -5.44
CA VAL A 115 -17.42 1.26 -4.65
C VAL A 115 -18.42 1.15 -3.51
N VAL A 116 -18.65 2.22 -2.75
CA VAL A 116 -19.60 2.25 -1.63
C VAL A 116 -20.99 1.86 -2.12
N ARG A 117 -21.44 2.46 -3.23
CA ARG A 117 -22.73 2.13 -3.85
C ARG A 117 -22.77 0.68 -4.34
N ALA A 118 -21.70 0.17 -4.93
CA ALA A 118 -21.65 -1.21 -5.40
C ALA A 118 -21.77 -2.22 -4.24
N ILE A 119 -21.18 -1.91 -3.08
CA ILE A 119 -21.29 -2.72 -1.87
C ILE A 119 -22.72 -2.69 -1.30
N THR A 120 -23.36 -1.51 -1.23
CA THR A 120 -24.70 -1.38 -0.62
C THR A 120 -25.84 -1.80 -1.56
N LYS A 121 -25.65 -1.74 -2.89
CA LYS A 121 -26.67 -2.11 -3.89
C LYS A 121 -27.19 -3.54 -3.71
N GLY A 122 -26.29 -4.51 -3.52
CA GLY A 122 -26.67 -5.91 -3.33
C GLY A 122 -27.51 -6.14 -2.07
N VAL A 123 -27.26 -5.35 -1.03
CA VAL A 123 -27.97 -5.43 0.25
C VAL A 123 -29.37 -4.81 0.16
N ASN A 124 -29.48 -3.60 -0.41
CA ASN A 124 -30.74 -2.86 -0.47
C ASN A 124 -31.81 -3.55 -1.34
N ASN A 125 -31.41 -4.39 -2.29
CA ASN A 125 -32.34 -5.12 -3.18
C ASN A 125 -33.05 -6.31 -2.52
N THR A 126 -32.67 -6.70 -1.31
CA THR A 126 -33.13 -7.96 -0.67
C THR A 126 -34.12 -7.76 0.48
N ASN A 127 -34.67 -6.55 0.62
CA ASN A 127 -35.53 -6.15 1.75
C ASN A 127 -34.90 -6.55 3.11
N PRO A 128 -33.68 -6.07 3.39
CA PRO A 128 -32.87 -6.59 4.48
C PRO A 128 -33.43 -6.19 5.85
N PRO A 129 -33.09 -6.94 6.93
CA PRO A 129 -33.51 -6.59 8.29
C PRO A 129 -32.98 -5.21 8.71
N ASP A 130 -33.68 -4.56 9.63
CA ASP A 130 -33.41 -3.17 10.06
C ASP A 130 -31.94 -2.95 10.51
N ASP A 131 -31.33 -3.94 11.17
CA ASP A 131 -29.92 -3.88 11.57
C ASP A 131 -28.96 -3.81 10.37
N VAL A 132 -29.27 -4.55 9.30
CA VAL A 132 -28.48 -4.56 8.05
C VAL A 132 -28.68 -3.26 7.28
N LEU A 133 -29.89 -2.70 7.27
CA LEU A 133 -30.14 -1.35 6.73
C LEU A 133 -29.33 -0.30 7.46
N LYS A 134 -29.30 -0.34 8.80
CA LYS A 134 -28.47 0.56 9.62
C LYS A 134 -26.97 0.43 9.30
N MET A 135 -26.47 -0.79 9.11
CA MET A 135 -25.08 -1.02 8.70
C MET A 135 -24.81 -0.50 7.28
N SER A 136 -25.75 -0.70 6.34
CA SER A 136 -25.68 -0.17 4.97
C SER A 136 -25.59 1.37 4.99
N MET A 137 -26.49 2.03 5.72
CA MET A 137 -26.46 3.49 5.91
C MET A 137 -25.15 3.98 6.56
N ARG A 138 -24.57 3.20 7.49
CA ARG A 138 -23.28 3.52 8.10
C ARG A 138 -22.12 3.43 7.09
N VAL A 139 -22.14 2.47 6.18
CA VAL A 139 -21.17 2.37 5.07
C VAL A 139 -21.29 3.60 4.17
N GLU A 140 -22.50 4.04 3.83
CA GLU A 140 -22.72 5.25 3.03
C GLU A 140 -22.23 6.52 3.74
N ALA A 141 -22.57 6.67 5.03
CA ALA A 141 -22.14 7.82 5.83
C ALA A 141 -20.61 7.89 5.99
N THR A 142 -19.95 6.76 6.23
CA THR A 142 -18.48 6.70 6.34
C THR A 142 -17.80 6.92 4.99
N GLY A 143 -18.39 6.47 3.89
CA GLY A 143 -17.95 6.78 2.53
C GLY A 143 -18.02 8.28 2.23
N GLN A 144 -19.13 8.94 2.59
CA GLN A 144 -19.27 10.39 2.45
C GLN A 144 -18.27 11.16 3.31
N ASN A 145 -18.02 10.70 4.54
CA ASN A 145 -17.00 11.28 5.42
C ASN A 145 -15.60 11.19 4.81
N LEU A 146 -15.25 10.05 4.20
CA LEU A 146 -13.98 9.89 3.48
C LEU A 146 -13.86 10.85 2.30
N ILE A 147 -14.92 11.00 1.49
CA ILE A 147 -14.94 11.97 0.38
C ILE A 147 -14.69 13.40 0.90
N THR A 148 -15.32 13.78 2.01
CA THR A 148 -15.10 15.10 2.63
C THR A 148 -13.66 15.25 3.16
N ALA A 149 -13.10 14.23 3.81
CA ALA A 149 -11.72 14.26 4.30
C ALA A 149 -10.72 14.42 3.13
N ILE A 150 -10.90 13.67 2.04
CA ILE A 150 -10.10 13.81 0.82
C ILE A 150 -10.22 15.22 0.25
N ARG A 151 -11.45 15.78 0.24
CA ARG A 151 -11.69 17.13 -0.31
C ARG A 151 -10.96 18.18 0.49
N ASN A 152 -11.08 18.14 1.80
CA ASN A 152 -10.42 19.09 2.68
C ASN A 152 -8.89 18.95 2.60
N HIS A 153 -8.37 17.72 2.52
CA HIS A 153 -6.95 17.46 2.33
C HIS A 153 -6.41 18.02 1.00
N ALA A 154 -7.10 17.76 -0.11
CA ALA A 154 -6.70 18.20 -1.44
C ALA A 154 -6.89 19.71 -1.64
N SER A 155 -8.04 20.26 -1.27
CA SER A 155 -8.36 21.68 -1.45
C SER A 155 -7.53 22.60 -0.54
N ALA A 156 -7.05 22.08 0.59
CA ALA A 156 -6.14 22.82 1.48
C ALA A 156 -4.66 22.53 1.18
N ASP A 157 -4.34 21.93 0.04
CA ASP A 157 -2.95 21.63 -0.40
C ASP A 157 -2.13 20.86 0.66
N GLY A 158 -2.76 19.91 1.33
CA GLY A 158 -2.14 19.11 2.40
C GLY A 158 -2.12 19.76 3.78
N LEU A 159 -2.61 21.00 3.97
CA LEU A 159 -2.70 21.65 5.29
C LEU A 159 -3.65 20.92 6.23
N SER A 160 -4.73 20.32 5.70
CA SER A 160 -5.51 19.34 6.45
C SER A 160 -4.71 18.04 6.52
N PRO A 161 -4.32 17.55 7.70
CA PRO A 161 -3.36 16.46 7.81
C PRO A 161 -3.91 15.15 7.23
N VAL A 162 -3.03 14.37 6.58
CA VAL A 162 -3.35 13.06 5.99
C VAL A 162 -3.93 12.08 7.01
N SER A 163 -3.61 12.24 8.30
CA SER A 163 -4.17 11.43 9.39
C SER A 163 -5.70 11.47 9.47
N LEU A 164 -6.35 12.55 9.01
CA LEU A 164 -7.81 12.61 8.92
C LEU A 164 -8.35 11.72 7.80
N VAL A 165 -7.62 11.63 6.68
CA VAL A 165 -7.91 10.70 5.58
C VAL A 165 -7.72 9.26 6.05
N ASP A 166 -6.64 8.98 6.79
CA ASP A 166 -6.38 7.66 7.38
C ASP A 166 -7.51 7.25 8.36
N ALA A 167 -7.93 8.16 9.24
CA ALA A 167 -9.01 7.90 10.19
C ALA A 167 -10.36 7.66 9.49
N ALA A 168 -10.72 8.49 8.51
CA ALA A 168 -11.94 8.30 7.72
C ALA A 168 -11.93 6.98 6.94
N THR A 169 -10.78 6.61 6.39
CA THR A 169 -10.54 5.33 5.72
C THR A 169 -10.73 4.16 6.68
N SER A 170 -10.15 4.23 7.88
CA SER A 170 -10.33 3.20 8.91
C SER A 170 -11.81 3.02 9.31
N HIS A 171 -12.57 4.10 9.40
CA HIS A 171 -14.00 4.03 9.69
C HIS A 171 -14.80 3.37 8.55
N LEU A 172 -14.50 3.71 7.29
CA LEU A 172 -15.12 3.06 6.13
C LEU A 172 -14.79 1.56 6.10
N THR A 173 -13.52 1.18 6.24
CA THR A 173 -13.10 -0.23 6.24
C THR A 173 -13.77 -1.01 7.36
N SER A 174 -13.88 -0.44 8.57
CA SER A 174 -14.60 -1.07 9.69
C SER A 174 -16.08 -1.29 9.36
N ALA A 175 -16.76 -0.28 8.81
CA ALA A 175 -18.18 -0.38 8.45
C ALA A 175 -18.41 -1.43 7.35
N VAL A 176 -17.55 -1.47 6.34
CA VAL A 176 -17.59 -2.48 5.26
C VAL A 176 -17.38 -3.88 5.81
N VAL A 177 -16.43 -4.07 6.73
CA VAL A 177 -16.16 -5.37 7.37
C VAL A 177 -17.34 -5.82 8.24
N ASP A 178 -17.95 -4.92 9.00
CA ASP A 178 -19.11 -5.24 9.85
C ASP A 178 -20.33 -5.64 9.00
N LEU A 179 -20.57 -4.92 7.90
CA LEU A 179 -21.61 -5.29 6.94
C LEU A 179 -21.31 -6.65 6.30
N ALA A 180 -20.09 -6.86 5.81
CA ALA A 180 -19.66 -8.12 5.17
C ALA A 180 -19.74 -9.33 6.12
N LYS A 181 -19.46 -9.14 7.42
CA LYS A 181 -19.66 -10.18 8.44
C LYS A 181 -21.12 -10.62 8.54
N ARG A 182 -22.05 -9.68 8.43
CA ARG A 182 -23.49 -9.95 8.59
C ARG A 182 -24.12 -10.55 7.34
N VAL A 183 -23.81 -10.01 6.16
CA VAL A 183 -24.46 -10.39 4.90
C VAL A 183 -23.66 -11.39 4.06
N LYS A 184 -22.43 -11.70 4.50
CA LYS A 184 -21.45 -12.57 3.86
C LYS A 184 -21.01 -12.09 2.47
N VAL A 185 -19.87 -12.62 2.02
CA VAL A 185 -19.24 -12.27 0.75
C VAL A 185 -19.31 -13.48 -0.17
N ARG A 186 -19.91 -13.31 -1.35
CA ARG A 186 -19.98 -14.35 -2.38
C ARG A 186 -18.87 -14.21 -3.41
N PRO A 187 -18.34 -15.32 -3.94
CA PRO A 187 -17.51 -15.31 -5.13
C PRO A 187 -18.26 -14.66 -6.32
N THR A 188 -17.55 -13.85 -7.11
CA THR A 188 -18.07 -13.36 -8.40
C THR A 188 -17.68 -14.36 -9.48
N PRO A 189 -18.65 -14.94 -10.21
CA PRO A 189 -18.36 -15.87 -11.31
C PRO A 189 -17.63 -15.15 -12.45
N SER A 190 -16.84 -15.90 -13.22
CA SER A 190 -15.98 -15.36 -14.28
C SER A 190 -16.74 -14.54 -15.34
N GLU A 191 -18.00 -14.90 -15.61
CA GLU A 191 -18.89 -14.18 -16.55
C GLU A 191 -19.25 -12.78 -16.03
N GLU A 192 -19.64 -12.67 -14.75
CA GLU A 192 -19.91 -11.36 -14.12
C GLU A 192 -18.62 -10.52 -13.98
N LEU A 193 -17.43 -11.12 -14.07
CA LEU A 193 -16.15 -10.39 -14.02
C LEU A 193 -15.85 -9.65 -15.33
N GLU A 194 -16.37 -10.12 -16.47
CA GLU A 194 -16.20 -9.51 -17.79
C GLU A 194 -17.05 -8.24 -17.96
N ASP A 195 -18.23 -8.20 -17.33
CA ASP A 195 -19.08 -6.99 -17.27
C ASP A 195 -18.41 -5.82 -16.52
N TYR A 196 -17.32 -6.06 -15.79
CA TYR A 196 -16.55 -5.01 -15.14
C TYR A 196 -15.38 -4.49 -16.00
N ASP A 197 -15.08 -5.13 -17.13
CA ASP A 197 -14.07 -4.69 -18.12
C ASP A 197 -14.65 -3.59 -19.05
N THR A 198 -15.96 -3.64 -19.33
CA THR A 198 -16.66 -2.70 -20.25
C THR A 198 -17.31 -1.50 -19.57
N VAL A 199 -17.46 -1.52 -18.24
CA VAL A 199 -18.36 -0.59 -17.53
C VAL A 199 -17.71 0.07 -16.31
N ASP A 200 -16.41 0.42 -16.38
CA ASP A 200 -15.90 1.47 -15.51
C ASP A 200 -16.35 2.82 -16.04
N GLY A 201 -17.44 3.32 -15.44
CA GLY A 201 -18.14 4.55 -15.75
C GLY A 201 -17.25 5.81 -15.66
N MET A 202 -16.53 6.05 -16.74
CA MET A 202 -16.03 7.35 -17.18
C MET A 202 -16.85 7.89 -18.36
N THR A 203 -18.11 7.45 -18.55
CA THR A 203 -19.03 8.17 -19.43
C THR A 203 -19.29 9.55 -18.85
N GLU A 204 -18.88 10.59 -19.58
CA GLU A 204 -19.07 12.02 -19.35
C GLU A 204 -20.54 12.49 -19.51
N ASP A 205 -21.53 11.63 -19.22
CA ASP A 205 -22.94 11.91 -19.52
C ASP A 205 -23.90 11.58 -18.35
N GLY A 206 -23.37 11.53 -17.12
CA GLY A 206 -24.14 11.17 -15.90
C GLY A 206 -23.94 12.15 -14.73
N ASP A 207 -23.28 13.27 -14.99
CA ASP A 207 -22.63 14.17 -14.05
C ASP A 207 -23.56 15.25 -13.47
N ALA A 208 -24.80 15.37 -13.96
CA ALA A 208 -25.78 16.32 -13.41
C ALA A 208 -26.61 15.80 -12.22
N GLU A 209 -26.80 14.48 -12.08
CA GLU A 209 -27.59 13.90 -10.96
C GLU A 209 -26.75 13.35 -9.81
N LEU A 210 -25.46 13.08 -10.02
CA LEU A 210 -24.62 12.39 -9.03
C LEU A 210 -24.20 13.24 -7.82
N LEU A 211 -24.43 14.55 -7.87
CA LEU A 211 -24.20 15.49 -6.78
C LEU A 211 -25.50 16.06 -6.18
N SER A 212 -26.64 15.58 -6.66
CA SER A 212 -27.96 16.21 -6.45
C SER A 212 -28.93 15.28 -5.73
N VAL A 213 -28.60 14.79 -4.53
CA VAL A 213 -29.61 14.19 -3.65
C VAL A 213 -30.12 15.28 -2.69
N PRO A 214 -31.40 15.68 -2.77
CA PRO A 214 -31.96 16.72 -1.90
C PRO A 214 -32.03 16.25 -0.44
N LEU A 215 -31.63 17.12 0.48
CA LEU A 215 -31.99 17.00 1.89
C LEU A 215 -33.52 16.92 1.99
N LYS A 216 -34.06 15.75 2.34
CA LYS A 216 -35.46 15.66 2.79
C LYS A 216 -35.54 16.25 4.18
N SER A 217 -35.80 17.56 4.24
CA SER A 217 -36.26 18.22 5.46
C SER A 217 -37.64 17.66 5.81
N SER A 218 -37.75 16.95 6.92
CA SER A 218 -39.04 16.62 7.51
C SER A 218 -39.61 17.87 8.19
N LYS A 219 -40.58 18.52 7.54
CA LYS A 219 -41.42 19.56 8.17
C LYS A 219 -42.65 18.92 8.80
N SER A 220 -42.78 19.06 10.12
CA SER A 220 -44.05 19.33 10.79
C SER A 220 -43.79 20.25 12.00
N THR A 221 -44.39 21.44 11.91
CA THR A 221 -44.41 22.63 12.79
C THR A 221 -45.29 22.42 14.06
N PRO A 222 -45.29 23.27 15.13
CA PRO A 222 -45.31 24.74 15.05
C PRO A 222 -44.58 25.61 16.11
N ILE A 223 -44.14 26.77 15.59
CA ILE A 223 -44.10 28.15 16.11
C ILE A 223 -44.33 28.39 17.61
N MET A 224 -43.35 29.01 18.29
CA MET A 224 -43.57 30.21 19.12
C MET A 224 -42.27 31.02 19.34
N ASN A 225 -42.32 32.31 18.95
CA ASN A 225 -41.60 33.52 19.41
C ASN A 225 -40.12 33.53 19.85
N GLY A 226 -39.38 34.49 19.26
CA GLY A 226 -38.62 35.47 20.06
C GLY A 226 -37.13 35.69 19.74
N ASN A 227 -36.85 36.71 18.94
CA ASN A 227 -35.65 37.58 18.94
C ASN A 227 -34.23 37.06 18.56
N SER A 228 -33.74 37.63 17.44
CA SER A 228 -32.36 38.10 17.17
C SER A 228 -31.28 37.12 16.65
N PRO A 229 -30.29 37.63 15.87
CA PRO A 229 -29.80 36.98 14.66
C PRO A 229 -28.49 36.18 14.80
N ALA A 230 -28.27 35.38 13.75
CA ALA A 230 -27.12 34.56 13.41
C ALA A 230 -25.73 35.03 13.91
N ARG A 231 -24.99 34.09 14.51
CA ARG A 231 -23.55 33.95 14.31
C ARG A 231 -23.21 32.46 14.17
N THR A 232 -22.60 32.13 13.05
CA THR A 232 -21.91 30.87 12.78
C THR A 232 -20.65 30.79 13.64
N SER A 233 -20.54 29.79 14.50
CA SER A 233 -19.28 29.40 15.13
C SER A 233 -19.10 27.90 15.03
N ILE A 234 -18.16 27.54 14.16
CA ILE A 234 -17.41 26.29 14.16
C ILE A 234 -16.86 26.07 15.57
N GLU A 235 -17.25 24.97 16.22
CA GLU A 235 -16.49 24.48 17.37
C GLU A 235 -16.61 22.95 17.53
N SER A 236 -15.45 22.31 17.39
CA SER A 236 -14.95 21.13 18.12
C SER A 236 -15.78 19.85 18.20
N VAL A 237 -15.42 18.88 17.35
CA VAL A 237 -15.76 17.44 17.49
C VAL A 237 -14.65 16.59 18.12
N TYR A 238 -13.60 17.22 18.68
CA TYR A 238 -12.62 16.51 19.50
C TYR A 238 -12.98 16.66 20.98
N SER A 239 -13.67 15.65 21.51
CA SER A 239 -13.64 15.35 22.94
C SER A 239 -13.77 13.85 23.14
N THR A 240 -12.63 13.25 23.45
CA THR A 240 -12.48 11.92 24.00
C THR A 240 -13.03 11.84 25.42
N SER A 241 -13.61 10.69 25.75
CA SER A 241 -13.83 10.12 27.09
C SER A 241 -15.01 10.61 27.95
N SER A 242 -15.59 9.61 28.63
CA SER A 242 -16.32 9.68 29.91
C SER A 242 -17.84 9.52 29.85
N PHE A 243 -18.31 8.30 29.57
CA PHE A 243 -19.62 7.86 30.07
C PHE A 243 -19.47 7.45 31.53
N SER A 244 -19.93 8.32 32.44
CA SER A 244 -20.22 7.97 33.82
C SER A 244 -21.73 8.07 34.07
N SER A 245 -22.25 6.93 34.51
CA SER A 245 -23.29 6.69 35.50
C SER A 245 -24.76 7.08 35.22
N ARG A 246 -25.60 6.03 35.27
CA ARG A 246 -26.71 5.77 36.21
C ARG A 246 -27.33 4.42 35.82
N TYR A 247 -27.77 3.48 36.65
CA TYR A 247 -27.80 3.22 38.08
C TYR A 247 -28.42 1.81 38.17
N SER A 248 -27.84 0.84 38.88
CA SER A 248 -28.64 -0.23 39.53
C SER A 248 -27.78 -1.04 40.49
N ASN A 249 -28.21 -1.06 41.74
CA ASN A 249 -27.64 -1.82 42.85
C ASN A 249 -28.00 -3.30 42.71
N GLN A 250 -27.01 -4.19 42.79
CA GLN A 250 -27.12 -5.34 43.67
C GLN A 250 -25.75 -5.93 44.04
N ARG A 251 -25.54 -6.03 45.36
CA ARG A 251 -24.39 -6.65 46.00
C ARG A 251 -24.50 -8.17 45.90
N VAL A 252 -23.43 -8.88 45.53
CA VAL A 252 -23.03 -10.17 46.14
C VAL A 252 -21.50 -10.33 46.04
N SER A 253 -20.95 -10.92 47.09
CA SER A 253 -19.54 -11.17 47.45
C SER A 253 -18.86 -12.30 46.63
N THR A 254 -17.55 -12.51 46.92
CA THR A 254 -16.66 -13.65 46.59
C THR A 254 -15.97 -13.58 45.21
N ARG A 255 -14.75 -14.08 44.95
CA ARG A 255 -13.59 -14.60 45.71
C ARG A 255 -12.51 -14.89 44.63
N ASN A 256 -11.24 -14.68 44.98
CA ASN A 256 -9.98 -15.18 44.40
C ASN A 256 -9.98 -15.81 42.98
N GLN A 257 -9.01 -15.43 42.13
CA GLN A 257 -7.76 -16.20 41.94
C GLN A 257 -6.84 -15.59 40.87
N SER A 258 -5.61 -15.31 41.30
CA SER A 258 -4.39 -15.36 40.50
C SER A 258 -4.14 -16.81 40.04
N GLY A 259 -3.58 -16.99 38.84
CA GLY A 259 -3.34 -18.32 38.28
C GLY A 259 -2.45 -18.33 37.05
N THR A 260 -1.15 -18.16 37.28
CA THR A 260 -0.03 -18.56 36.42
C THR A 260 -0.10 -20.04 36.08
N TRP A 261 -0.10 -20.44 34.80
CA TRP A 261 0.04 -21.86 34.42
C TRP A 261 1.23 -22.07 33.47
N SER A 262 2.34 -22.50 34.07
CA SER A 262 3.32 -23.40 33.45
C SER A 262 2.75 -24.82 33.42
N SER A 263 2.96 -25.56 32.32
CA SER A 263 3.66 -26.85 32.34
C SER A 263 3.44 -27.66 31.06
N LYS A 264 4.58 -28.07 30.51
CA LYS A 264 4.93 -29.39 29.96
C LYS A 264 3.80 -30.43 29.91
N ARG A 265 3.71 -31.11 28.77
CA ARG A 265 3.37 -32.53 28.74
C ARG A 265 4.05 -33.23 27.57
N ASP A 266 5.07 -34.02 27.92
CA ASP A 266 5.56 -35.15 27.13
C ASP A 266 4.47 -36.19 26.95
N GLY A 267 4.45 -36.85 25.79
CA GLY A 267 3.54 -37.95 25.49
C GLY A 267 3.91 -38.64 24.18
N LYS A 268 4.88 -39.57 24.24
CA LYS A 268 5.14 -40.60 23.23
C LYS A 268 3.85 -41.32 22.85
N PHE A 269 3.54 -41.45 21.55
CA PHE A 269 2.83 -42.63 21.02
C PHE A 269 3.23 -42.93 19.57
N SER A 270 3.70 -44.16 19.41
CA SER A 270 3.77 -45.08 18.28
C SER A 270 3.79 -44.59 16.84
N ALA A 271 4.89 -44.97 16.19
CA ALA A 271 4.96 -45.36 14.81
C ALA A 271 3.85 -46.35 14.43
N MET A 272 3.10 -46.01 13.39
CA MET A 272 2.41 -47.01 12.57
C MET A 272 2.20 -46.42 11.17
N ASN A 273 3.11 -46.77 10.26
CA ASN A 273 2.81 -46.76 8.83
C ASN A 273 1.78 -47.87 8.59
N PRO A 274 0.68 -47.55 7.92
CA PRO A 274 0.23 -48.45 6.87
C PRO A 274 -0.05 -47.64 5.62
N LEU A 275 0.73 -47.91 4.58
CA LEU A 275 0.29 -48.16 3.21
C LEU A 275 1.49 -47.86 2.29
N GLY A 276 2.14 -48.94 1.87
CA GLY A 276 3.12 -48.91 0.81
C GLY A 276 2.43 -48.54 -0.49
N ILE A 277 2.75 -47.36 -1.00
CA ILE A 277 2.57 -47.00 -2.40
C ILE A 277 3.96 -46.58 -2.89
N ASN A 278 4.50 -47.43 -3.76
CA ASN A 278 5.77 -47.25 -4.44
C ASN A 278 5.72 -46.01 -5.33
N SER A 279 6.84 -45.29 -5.36
CA SER A 279 7.33 -44.54 -6.53
C SER A 279 6.33 -43.61 -7.22
N LEU A 280 6.17 -42.40 -6.67
CA LEU A 280 5.83 -41.23 -7.46
C LEU A 280 7.12 -40.45 -7.73
N PRO A 281 7.35 -39.96 -8.96
CA PRO A 281 8.51 -39.13 -9.23
C PRO A 281 8.38 -37.86 -8.38
N SER A 282 9.44 -37.54 -7.65
CA SER A 282 9.65 -36.24 -7.07
C SER A 282 9.53 -35.22 -8.20
N PHE A 283 8.37 -34.60 -8.34
CA PHE A 283 8.25 -33.33 -9.04
C PHE A 283 8.87 -32.32 -8.09
N GLU A 284 10.20 -32.26 -8.13
CA GLU A 284 11.00 -31.21 -7.51
C GLU A 284 10.54 -29.93 -8.19
N ILE A 285 9.67 -29.22 -7.48
CA ILE A 285 8.95 -28.09 -8.01
C ILE A 285 9.99 -27.05 -8.37
N GLN A 286 9.95 -26.64 -9.63
CA GLN A 286 10.59 -25.46 -10.17
C GLN A 286 9.94 -24.19 -9.58
N GLU A 287 9.72 -24.14 -8.26
CA GLU A 287 9.25 -22.99 -7.47
C GLU A 287 10.43 -22.40 -6.68
N GLU A 288 11.37 -23.22 -6.18
CA GLU A 288 12.56 -22.72 -5.48
C GLU A 288 13.46 -21.85 -6.37
N ARG A 289 13.44 -22.06 -7.70
CA ARG A 289 14.19 -21.20 -8.65
C ARG A 289 13.55 -19.81 -8.78
N SER A 290 12.23 -19.70 -8.68
CA SER A 290 11.50 -18.44 -8.90
C SER A 290 11.75 -17.44 -7.75
N GLU A 291 11.81 -17.92 -6.51
CA GLU A 291 12.01 -17.05 -5.34
C GLU A 291 13.43 -16.49 -5.26
N VAL A 292 14.44 -17.31 -5.59
CA VAL A 292 15.85 -16.89 -5.64
C VAL A 292 16.09 -15.93 -6.82
N GLU A 293 15.44 -16.16 -7.96
CA GLU A 293 15.53 -15.30 -9.14
C GLU A 293 14.79 -13.94 -8.94
N GLU A 294 13.64 -13.95 -8.26
CA GLU A 294 12.91 -12.72 -7.88
C GLU A 294 13.69 -11.90 -6.84
N LEU A 295 14.30 -12.56 -5.85
CA LEU A 295 15.17 -11.93 -4.86
C LEU A 295 16.48 -11.41 -5.48
N LYS A 296 17.03 -12.11 -6.47
CA LYS A 296 18.16 -11.64 -7.29
C LYS A 296 17.79 -10.38 -8.08
N ASN A 297 16.66 -10.38 -8.76
CA ASN A 297 16.18 -9.20 -9.51
C ASN A 297 15.92 -8.02 -8.56
N PHE A 298 15.44 -8.30 -7.35
CA PHE A 298 15.31 -7.30 -6.29
C PHE A 298 16.67 -6.76 -5.82
N LEU A 299 17.64 -7.62 -5.52
CA LEU A 299 19.00 -7.22 -5.10
C LEU A 299 19.73 -6.42 -6.18
N ILE A 300 19.58 -6.79 -7.46
CA ILE A 300 20.13 -6.06 -8.61
C ILE A 300 19.49 -4.67 -8.71
N SER A 301 18.16 -4.59 -8.57
CA SER A 301 17.41 -3.32 -8.59
C SER A 301 17.78 -2.41 -7.42
N GLN A 302 17.86 -2.95 -6.20
CA GLN A 302 18.26 -2.18 -5.01
C GLN A 302 19.72 -1.72 -5.06
N THR A 303 20.61 -2.51 -5.66
CA THR A 303 22.02 -2.15 -5.85
C THR A 303 22.18 -0.96 -6.80
N ASN A 304 21.35 -0.86 -7.85
CA ASN A 304 21.36 0.31 -8.72
C ASN A 304 21.02 1.61 -7.96
N GLY A 305 20.09 1.54 -7.00
CA GLY A 305 19.77 2.67 -6.11
C GLY A 305 20.92 3.07 -5.18
N VAL A 306 21.71 2.11 -4.69
CA VAL A 306 22.95 2.38 -3.93
C VAL A 306 23.98 3.10 -4.81
N ILE A 307 24.19 2.63 -6.03
CA ILE A 307 25.17 3.24 -6.94
C ILE A 307 24.77 4.68 -7.30
N GLU A 308 23.50 4.92 -7.59
CA GLU A 308 22.99 6.26 -7.92
C GLU A 308 23.10 7.23 -6.74
N SER A 309 22.76 6.79 -5.52
CA SER A 309 22.91 7.61 -4.31
C SER A 309 24.37 7.92 -3.99
N ILE A 310 25.28 6.94 -4.13
CA ILE A 310 26.73 7.16 -3.98
C ILE A 310 27.26 8.14 -5.05
N GLN A 311 26.80 8.04 -6.29
CA GLN A 311 27.21 8.95 -7.36
C GLN A 311 26.76 10.39 -7.09
N ARG A 312 25.52 10.59 -6.64
CA ARG A 312 25.00 11.91 -6.24
C ARG A 312 25.82 12.50 -5.08
N LEU A 313 26.14 11.67 -4.08
CA LEU A 313 26.98 12.10 -2.96
C LEU A 313 28.41 12.45 -3.40
N LEU A 314 29.04 11.65 -4.27
CA LEU A 314 30.38 11.93 -4.81
C LEU A 314 30.41 13.17 -5.72
N GLN A 315 29.32 13.44 -6.45
CA GLN A 315 29.18 14.65 -7.25
C GLN A 315 29.14 15.89 -6.36
N GLU A 316 28.36 15.84 -5.28
CA GLU A 316 28.29 16.93 -4.30
C GLU A 316 29.63 17.15 -3.57
N ILE A 317 30.35 16.08 -3.23
CA ILE A 317 31.69 16.17 -2.61
C ILE A 317 32.70 16.85 -3.56
N ARG A 318 32.54 16.67 -4.87
CA ARG A 318 33.40 17.29 -5.90
C ARG A 318 33.05 18.75 -6.20
N SER A 319 31.88 19.21 -5.77
CA SER A 319 31.48 20.62 -5.89
C SER A 319 32.39 21.51 -5.03
N GLU A 320 32.83 22.63 -5.61
CA GLU A 320 33.75 23.58 -4.93
C GLU A 320 33.15 24.19 -3.66
N ASP A 321 31.81 24.14 -3.51
CA ASP A 321 31.02 24.65 -2.38
C ASP A 321 30.23 23.54 -1.64
N SER A 322 30.86 22.40 -1.42
CA SER A 322 30.28 21.31 -0.62
C SER A 322 29.99 21.76 0.83
N HIS A 323 28.70 21.80 1.17
CA HIS A 323 28.22 22.14 2.50
C HIS A 323 27.73 20.90 3.24
N LEU A 324 28.04 20.80 4.54
CA LEU A 324 27.62 19.68 5.39
C LEU A 324 26.09 19.55 5.46
N ARG A 325 25.36 20.66 5.32
CA ARG A 325 23.88 20.68 5.24
C ARG A 325 23.33 19.91 4.04
N THR A 326 24.05 19.91 2.92
CA THR A 326 23.66 19.20 1.68
C THR A 326 24.21 17.78 1.65
N LEU A 327 25.39 17.55 2.23
CA LEU A 327 25.98 16.22 2.33
C LEU A 327 25.23 15.29 3.30
N ARG A 328 24.76 15.81 4.44
CA ARG A 328 24.02 15.02 5.45
C ARG A 328 22.81 14.24 4.90
N PRO A 329 21.86 14.85 4.15
CA PRO A 329 20.74 14.10 3.59
C PRO A 329 21.19 13.09 2.52
N LEU A 330 22.22 13.40 1.72
CA LEU A 330 22.78 12.47 0.75
C LEU A 330 23.48 11.27 1.42
N MET A 331 24.14 11.49 2.56
CA MET A 331 24.70 10.43 3.39
C MET A 331 23.59 9.55 3.99
N ASP A 332 22.48 10.15 4.44
CA ASP A 332 21.33 9.40 4.97
C ASP A 332 20.69 8.50 3.90
N ASP A 333 20.58 8.99 2.67
CA ASP A 333 20.09 8.20 1.55
C ASP A 333 21.02 7.01 1.28
N VAL A 334 22.34 7.23 1.21
CA VAL A 334 23.34 6.15 1.01
C VAL A 334 23.27 5.12 2.14
N ILE A 335 23.21 5.55 3.39
CA ILE A 335 23.10 4.66 4.56
C ILE A 335 21.81 3.84 4.50
N LEU A 336 20.68 4.46 4.16
CA LEU A 336 19.40 3.78 4.05
C LEU A 336 19.41 2.71 2.94
N PHE A 337 19.93 3.05 1.76
CA PHE A 337 19.98 2.10 0.64
C PHE A 337 20.97 0.96 0.90
N VAL A 338 22.15 1.25 1.47
CA VAL A 338 23.13 0.23 1.85
C VAL A 338 22.57 -0.70 2.94
N GLY A 339 21.89 -0.15 3.95
CA GLY A 339 21.21 -0.95 4.98
C GLY A 339 20.13 -1.87 4.42
N LYS A 340 19.36 -1.43 3.41
CA LYS A 340 18.39 -2.29 2.71
C LYS A 340 19.08 -3.42 1.95
N VAL A 341 20.21 -3.16 1.29
CA VAL A 341 20.99 -4.19 0.59
C VAL A 341 21.55 -5.20 1.58
N ILE A 342 22.10 -4.77 2.72
CA ILE A 342 22.57 -5.66 3.80
C ILE A 342 21.43 -6.56 4.28
N GLN A 343 20.29 -5.98 4.68
CA GLN A 343 19.16 -6.73 5.21
C GLN A 343 18.58 -7.72 4.18
N SER A 344 18.43 -7.28 2.93
CA SER A 344 17.94 -8.14 1.85
C SER A 344 18.91 -9.28 1.56
N THR A 345 20.22 -9.03 1.69
CA THR A 345 21.24 -10.04 1.46
C THR A 345 21.24 -11.06 2.60
N GLU A 346 21.19 -10.64 3.86
CA GLU A 346 21.13 -11.56 5.00
C GLU A 346 19.92 -12.48 4.94
N ASN A 347 18.74 -11.94 4.60
CA ASN A 347 17.52 -12.73 4.41
C ASN A 347 17.65 -13.74 3.25
N ALA A 348 18.32 -13.35 2.15
CA ALA A 348 18.63 -14.26 1.04
C ALA A 348 19.59 -15.37 1.47
N MET A 349 20.56 -15.04 2.31
CA MET A 349 21.62 -15.93 2.77
C MET A 349 21.14 -16.96 3.79
N ASP A 350 20.13 -16.64 4.60
CA ASP A 350 19.48 -17.61 5.49
C ASP A 350 18.73 -18.71 4.71
N THR A 351 18.34 -18.42 3.47
CA THR A 351 17.66 -19.36 2.57
C THR A 351 18.68 -20.21 1.76
N ALA A 352 19.88 -19.70 1.53
CA ALA A 352 20.91 -20.38 0.73
C ALA A 352 21.62 -21.52 1.50
N ARG A 353 21.64 -22.73 0.92
CA ARG A 353 22.19 -23.95 1.59
C ARG A 353 23.73 -24.12 1.51
N SER A 354 24.46 -23.24 0.82
CA SER A 354 25.90 -23.39 0.57
C SER A 354 26.77 -22.64 1.61
N SER A 355 27.45 -23.40 2.50
CA SER A 355 28.22 -22.84 3.63
C SER A 355 29.41 -21.97 3.21
N LYS A 356 30.20 -22.41 2.23
CA LYS A 356 31.39 -21.66 1.73
C LYS A 356 31.05 -20.30 1.13
N LEU A 357 29.86 -20.20 0.54
CA LEU A 357 29.34 -19.01 -0.10
C LEU A 357 28.72 -18.06 0.92
N ARG A 358 28.07 -18.61 1.96
CA ARG A 358 27.68 -17.87 3.15
C ARG A 358 28.84 -17.18 3.84
N ASP A 359 29.99 -17.85 3.90
CA ASP A 359 31.20 -17.24 4.44
C ASP A 359 31.76 -16.12 3.55
N ARG A 360 31.62 -16.22 2.22
CA ARG A 360 32.11 -15.19 1.27
C ARG A 360 31.20 -13.97 1.24
N ILE A 361 29.88 -14.15 1.16
CA ILE A 361 28.89 -13.06 1.21
C ILE A 361 28.86 -12.42 2.59
N GLY A 362 28.92 -13.21 3.67
CA GLY A 362 28.98 -12.69 5.04
C GLY A 362 30.20 -11.80 5.29
N ARG A 363 31.35 -12.08 4.67
CA ARG A 363 32.52 -11.18 4.71
C ARG A 363 32.26 -9.85 3.99
N ILE A 364 31.60 -9.89 2.83
CA ILE A 364 31.27 -8.68 2.04
C ILE A 364 30.24 -7.82 2.79
N VAL A 365 29.17 -8.45 3.29
CA VAL A 365 28.13 -7.78 4.09
C VAL A 365 28.73 -7.14 5.35
N LYS A 366 29.63 -7.85 6.05
CA LYS A 366 30.33 -7.29 7.21
C LYS A 366 31.18 -6.07 6.86
N SER A 367 31.90 -6.12 5.73
CA SER A 367 32.70 -4.99 5.24
C SER A 367 31.83 -3.78 4.87
N LEU A 368 30.66 -4.06 4.28
CA LEU A 368 29.65 -3.06 3.89
C LEU A 368 29.01 -2.40 5.11
N ASP A 369 28.69 -3.21 6.14
CA ASP A 369 28.20 -2.74 7.42
C ASP A 369 29.23 -1.88 8.17
N GLU A 370 30.50 -2.29 8.15
CA GLU A 370 31.60 -1.54 8.76
C GLU A 370 31.80 -0.18 8.06
N SER A 371 31.80 -0.15 6.72
CA SER A 371 31.88 1.07 5.92
C SER A 371 30.68 2.01 6.14
N MET A 372 29.47 1.47 6.28
CA MET A 372 28.24 2.21 6.60
C MET A 372 28.32 2.84 8.00
N HIS A 373 28.75 2.08 9.01
CA HIS A 373 28.90 2.59 10.38
C HIS A 373 29.98 3.67 10.48
N GLN A 374 31.06 3.59 9.70
CA GLN A 374 32.08 4.65 9.63
C GLN A 374 31.52 5.95 9.02
N MET A 375 30.66 5.85 7.99
CA MET A 375 29.95 7.01 7.44
C MET A 375 29.01 7.66 8.46
N LEU A 376 28.30 6.83 9.23
CA LEU A 376 27.42 7.28 10.31
C LEU A 376 28.21 7.92 11.47
N GLY A 377 29.38 7.38 11.82
CA GLY A 377 30.29 7.94 12.81
C GLY A 377 30.79 9.34 12.42
N MET A 378 31.19 9.53 11.16
CA MET A 378 31.58 10.86 10.65
C MET A 378 30.44 11.88 10.70
N LYS A 379 29.19 11.45 10.52
CA LYS A 379 28.01 12.33 10.65
C LYS A 379 27.84 12.84 12.10
N ILE A 380 28.20 12.01 13.08
CA ILE A 380 28.03 12.30 14.51
C ILE A 380 29.15 13.20 15.04
N GLU A 381 30.38 13.04 14.56
CA GLU A 381 31.52 13.87 14.98
C GLU A 381 31.40 15.34 14.53
N ASP A 382 30.67 15.62 13.44
CA ASP A 382 30.54 16.96 12.84
C ASP A 382 29.17 17.62 13.10
N ILE A 383 28.40 17.18 14.11
CA ILE A 383 27.05 17.71 14.42
C ILE A 383 27.06 19.23 14.66
N GLU A 384 28.10 19.76 15.31
CA GLU A 384 28.21 21.17 15.73
C GLU A 384 28.66 22.13 14.62
N ASN A 385 29.12 21.61 13.47
CA ASN A 385 29.67 22.42 12.40
C ASN A 385 28.73 22.44 11.18
N GLU A 386 28.05 23.57 10.95
CA GLU A 386 27.19 23.77 9.77
C GLU A 386 27.93 24.47 8.60
N GLY A 387 29.25 24.63 8.74
CA GLY A 387 30.10 25.32 7.76
C GLY A 387 30.37 24.53 6.48
N LYS A 388 31.36 25.02 5.72
CA LYS A 388 31.89 24.35 4.53
C LYS A 388 32.59 23.06 4.96
N ALA A 389 32.37 21.97 4.23
CA ALA A 389 33.02 20.70 4.53
C ALA A 389 34.54 20.84 4.37
N SER A 390 35.30 20.35 5.35
CA SER A 390 36.77 20.34 5.25
C SER A 390 37.21 19.44 4.09
N LYS A 391 38.30 19.80 3.40
CA LYS A 391 38.89 18.96 2.35
C LYS A 391 39.24 17.55 2.86
N ASP A 392 39.63 17.45 4.13
CA ASP A 392 39.95 16.19 4.79
C ASP A 392 38.69 15.33 5.04
N PHE A 393 37.60 15.96 5.51
CA PHE A 393 36.29 15.31 5.67
C PHE A 393 35.76 14.77 4.34
N ASN A 394 35.82 15.59 3.28
CA ASN A 394 35.41 15.19 1.95
C ASN A 394 36.24 14.03 1.39
N ALA A 395 37.56 14.01 1.63
CA ALA A 395 38.43 12.92 1.22
C ALA A 395 38.11 11.61 1.93
N ARG A 396 37.87 11.66 3.26
CA ARG A 396 37.46 10.50 4.05
C ARG A 396 36.08 9.98 3.62
N LEU A 397 35.10 10.88 3.49
CA LEU A 397 33.75 10.53 3.04
C LEU A 397 33.76 9.88 1.65
N ALA A 398 34.51 10.44 0.71
CA ALA A 398 34.70 9.83 -0.61
C ALA A 398 35.33 8.43 -0.51
N GLY A 399 36.32 8.23 0.37
CA GLY A 399 36.92 6.92 0.62
C GLY A 399 35.91 5.86 1.03
N HIS A 400 35.01 6.19 1.97
CA HIS A 400 33.95 5.29 2.42
C HIS A 400 32.89 5.03 1.33
N CYS A 401 32.52 6.06 0.56
CA CYS A 401 31.64 5.90 -0.61
C CYS A 401 32.22 4.94 -1.66
N PHE A 402 33.51 5.03 -1.96
CA PHE A 402 34.17 4.13 -2.90
C PHE A 402 34.27 2.70 -2.37
N ALA A 403 34.52 2.52 -1.07
CA ALA A 403 34.50 1.21 -0.43
C ALA A 403 33.13 0.55 -0.56
N MET A 404 32.06 1.27 -0.20
CA MET A 404 30.69 0.77 -0.33
C MET A 404 30.32 0.44 -1.77
N ALA A 405 30.63 1.31 -2.73
CA ALA A 405 30.37 1.03 -4.14
C ALA A 405 31.09 -0.25 -4.64
N ARG A 406 32.33 -0.48 -4.17
CA ARG A 406 33.10 -1.68 -4.49
C ARG A 406 32.47 -2.94 -3.90
N GLU A 407 32.10 -2.88 -2.62
CA GLU A 407 31.51 -4.01 -1.89
C GLU A 407 30.13 -4.37 -2.42
N THR A 408 29.29 -3.37 -2.71
CA THR A 408 27.99 -3.56 -3.34
C THR A 408 28.11 -4.17 -4.74
N LYS A 409 29.11 -3.77 -5.53
CA LYS A 409 29.36 -4.37 -6.85
C LYS A 409 29.88 -5.81 -6.77
N GLU A 410 30.77 -6.08 -5.82
CA GLU A 410 31.27 -7.45 -5.57
C GLU A 410 30.14 -8.35 -5.06
N LEU A 411 29.22 -7.82 -4.25
CA LEU A 411 28.03 -8.55 -3.80
C LEU A 411 27.16 -8.98 -4.98
N VAL A 412 26.84 -8.07 -5.92
CA VAL A 412 26.08 -8.41 -7.14
C VAL A 412 26.81 -9.46 -7.96
N ARG A 413 28.11 -9.32 -8.15
CA ARG A 413 28.92 -10.30 -8.89
C ARG A 413 28.84 -11.70 -8.26
N VAL A 414 28.93 -11.79 -6.94
CA VAL A 414 28.83 -13.07 -6.23
C VAL A 414 27.40 -13.63 -6.33
N VAL A 415 26.37 -12.80 -6.33
CA VAL A 415 24.97 -13.22 -6.55
C VAL A 415 24.73 -13.68 -8.01
N GLU A 416 25.40 -13.07 -8.98
CA GLU A 416 25.37 -13.52 -10.38
C GLU A 416 26.11 -14.84 -10.60
N GLU A 417 27.24 -15.06 -9.90
CA GLU A 417 27.98 -16.34 -9.88
C GLU A 417 27.07 -17.48 -9.37
N ILE A 418 26.21 -17.21 -8.38
CA ILE A 418 25.24 -18.19 -7.82
C ILE A 418 24.21 -18.66 -8.84
N ASP A 419 23.64 -17.74 -9.62
CA ASP A 419 22.62 -18.07 -10.62
C ASP A 419 23.21 -18.91 -11.78
N ASN A 420 24.48 -18.64 -12.10
CA ASN A 420 25.18 -19.39 -13.14
C ASN A 420 25.62 -20.79 -12.69
N GLU A 421 25.91 -21.01 -11.40
CA GLU A 421 26.22 -22.34 -10.84
C GLU A 421 24.97 -23.18 -10.57
N ALA A 422 23.79 -22.56 -10.47
CA ALA A 422 22.50 -23.25 -10.29
C ALA A 422 21.82 -23.66 -11.62
N ARG A 423 22.32 -23.17 -12.77
CA ARG A 423 21.95 -23.65 -14.12
C ARG A 423 22.82 -24.83 -14.52
#